data_AF-A0A970ZT95-F1
#
_entry.id   AF-A0A970ZT95-F1
#
_cell.length_a   1.000
_cell.length_b   1.000
_cell.length_c   1.000
_cell.angle_alpha   90.00
_cell.angle_beta   90.00
_cell.angle_gamma   90.00
#
_symmetry.space_group_name_H-M   'P 1'
#
loop_
_entity.id
_entity.type
_entity.pdbx_description
1 polymer ?
#
loop_
_entity_poly.entity_id
_entity_poly.type
_entity_poly.pdbx_seq_one_letter_code
_entity_poly.pdbx_strand_id
1 'polypeptide(L)'
;MKPPALFLSLFCAVIWASPLPAQDYDTRAWFKGNTHTHSLWSDGNDFPEMIFHWYRERGYDFVAMSDHNVLQEGEKWVALETIHKRQKAVGRTAVMKAEALYGKDWLRHETRDGKEGIVLRTLEECRALLEKPGEFYLLPAEEMSNSGQKKPIHINILNLDSVIEPIKDN
;
A
#
# COMPACT_ATOMS: atom_id res chain seq x y z
N MET A 1 -26.01 69.70 17.47
CA MET A 1 -24.64 69.27 17.15
C MET A 1 -24.67 67.75 16.99
N LYS A 2 -24.38 67.21 15.80
CA LYS A 2 -24.41 65.76 15.51
C LYS A 2 -23.09 65.11 15.92
N PRO A 3 -23.08 63.89 16.48
CA PRO A 3 -21.85 63.20 16.86
C PRO A 3 -21.06 62.75 15.62
N PRO A 4 -19.72 62.61 15.71
CA PRO A 4 -18.93 62.13 14.60
C PRO A 4 -19.13 60.61 14.44
N ALA A 5 -19.34 60.19 13.20
CA ALA A 5 -19.43 58.78 12.83
C ALA A 5 -18.05 58.12 12.96
N LEU A 6 -17.97 57.04 13.73
CA LEU A 6 -16.78 56.19 13.83
C LEU A 6 -16.76 55.26 12.60
N PHE A 7 -15.83 55.49 11.67
CA PHE A 7 -15.59 54.58 10.54
C PHE A 7 -14.75 53.40 11.02
N LEU A 8 -15.35 52.22 11.09
CA LEU A 8 -14.65 50.96 11.33
C LEU A 8 -14.06 50.47 10.01
N SER A 9 -12.76 50.71 9.78
CA SER A 9 -12.05 50.17 8.63
C SER A 9 -11.82 48.68 8.82
N LEU A 10 -12.61 47.86 8.14
CA LEU A 10 -12.41 46.41 8.04
C LEU A 10 -11.18 46.14 7.17
N PHE A 11 -10.05 45.79 7.79
CA PHE A 11 -8.87 45.28 7.09
C PHE A 11 -9.17 43.84 6.66
N CYS A 12 -9.69 43.65 5.45
CA CYS A 12 -9.66 42.35 4.79
C CYS A 12 -8.20 42.02 4.45
N ALA A 13 -7.55 41.21 5.28
CA ALA A 13 -6.31 40.55 4.91
C ALA A 13 -6.61 39.60 3.76
N VAL A 14 -6.35 40.04 2.52
CA VAL A 14 -6.31 39.16 1.37
C VAL A 14 -5.11 38.24 1.59
N ILE A 15 -5.36 37.02 2.09
CA ILE A 15 -4.37 35.97 2.12
C ILE A 15 -4.13 35.61 0.66
N TRP A 16 -3.09 36.18 0.06
CA TRP A 16 -2.55 35.69 -1.18
C TRP A 16 -2.02 34.30 -0.88
N ALA A 17 -2.84 33.27 -1.13
CA ALA A 17 -2.35 31.92 -1.27
C ALA A 17 -1.46 31.94 -2.52
N SER A 18 -0.17 32.26 -2.32
CA SER A 18 0.83 31.96 -3.32
C SER A 18 0.69 30.46 -3.58
N PRO A 19 0.44 30.01 -4.83
CA PRO A 19 0.57 28.60 -5.11
C PRO A 19 1.98 28.23 -4.68
N LEU A 20 2.09 27.31 -3.71
CA LEU A 20 3.39 26.70 -3.44
C LEU A 20 3.86 26.22 -4.81
N PRO A 21 4.99 26.72 -5.36
CA PRO A 21 5.51 26.16 -6.58
C PRO A 21 5.60 24.65 -6.33
N ALA A 22 5.02 23.85 -7.22
CA ALA A 22 5.28 22.43 -7.22
C ALA A 22 6.80 22.31 -7.21
N GLN A 23 7.35 21.87 -6.08
CA GLN A 23 8.78 21.82 -5.90
C GLN A 23 9.23 20.76 -6.90
N ASP A 24 9.78 21.24 -8.00
CA ASP A 24 10.26 20.42 -9.11
C ASP A 24 11.45 19.65 -8.53
N TYR A 25 11.17 18.48 -7.94
CA TYR A 25 12.19 17.56 -7.44
C TYR A 25 13.05 17.24 -8.65
N ASP A 26 14.28 17.76 -8.67
CA ASP A 26 15.31 17.61 -9.70
C ASP A 26 14.95 16.55 -10.76
N THR A 27 14.52 17.00 -11.94
CA THR A 27 14.02 16.16 -13.04
C THR A 27 15.08 15.29 -13.72
N ARG A 28 16.20 15.02 -13.03
CA ARG A 28 17.34 14.20 -13.48
C ARG A 28 17.59 12.95 -12.64
N ALA A 29 16.82 12.70 -11.59
CA ALA A 29 16.96 11.47 -10.80
C ALA A 29 16.20 10.30 -11.45
N TRP A 30 16.91 9.21 -11.76
CA TRP A 30 16.27 7.94 -12.10
C TRP A 30 15.65 7.35 -10.82
N PHE A 31 14.35 7.09 -10.84
CA PHE A 31 13.68 6.39 -9.75
C PHE A 31 13.77 4.87 -9.92
N LYS A 32 14.17 4.20 -8.86
CA LYS A 32 14.22 2.74 -8.73
C LYS A 32 12.96 2.26 -8.03
N GLY A 33 12.06 1.64 -8.78
CA GLY A 33 10.83 1.08 -8.23
C GLY A 33 10.59 -0.38 -8.58
N ASN A 34 9.70 -1.03 -7.84
CA ASN A 34 9.07 -2.27 -8.27
C ASN A 34 7.58 -2.01 -8.57
N THR A 35 7.14 -2.37 -9.77
CA THR A 35 5.76 -2.21 -10.20
C THR A 35 4.92 -3.48 -10.10
N HIS A 36 5.53 -4.64 -9.83
CA HIS A 36 4.82 -5.91 -9.84
C HIS A 36 5.31 -6.80 -8.68
N THR A 37 4.48 -6.95 -7.65
CA THR A 37 4.79 -7.77 -6.48
C THR A 37 3.52 -8.26 -5.80
N HIS A 38 3.61 -9.45 -5.20
CA HIS A 38 2.49 -10.15 -4.57
C HIS A 38 2.79 -10.42 -3.10
N SER A 39 1.76 -10.28 -2.27
CA SER A 39 1.79 -10.54 -0.84
C SER A 39 0.85 -11.69 -0.46
N LEU A 40 0.69 -11.92 0.84
CA LEU A 40 -0.32 -12.84 1.36
C LEU A 40 -1.76 -12.39 1.04
N TRP A 41 -1.98 -11.19 0.49
CA TRP A 41 -3.28 -10.74 0.01
C TRP A 41 -3.74 -11.46 -1.28
N SER A 42 -2.85 -11.98 -2.13
CA SER A 42 -3.23 -12.92 -3.20
C SER A 42 -2.54 -14.27 -3.01
N ASP A 43 -1.43 -14.50 -3.73
CA ASP A 43 -0.70 -15.75 -3.90
C ASP A 43 0.78 -15.62 -3.50
N GLY A 44 1.21 -14.43 -3.08
CA GLY A 44 2.51 -14.17 -2.50
C GLY A 44 2.72 -14.93 -1.18
N ASN A 45 3.96 -14.92 -0.71
CA ASN A 45 4.42 -15.75 0.41
C ASN A 45 4.98 -14.95 1.59
N ASP A 46 4.74 -13.65 1.63
CA ASP A 46 5.16 -12.77 2.72
C ASP A 46 4.12 -11.68 3.02
N PHE A 47 4.19 -11.10 4.21
CA PHE A 47 3.30 -10.02 4.62
C PHE A 47 3.60 -8.74 3.83
N PRO A 48 2.59 -7.90 3.52
CA PRO A 48 2.81 -6.68 2.73
C PRO A 48 3.86 -5.76 3.37
N GLU A 49 3.82 -5.56 4.69
CA GLU A 49 4.80 -4.72 5.41
C GLU A 49 6.23 -5.29 5.36
N MET A 50 6.40 -6.61 5.25
CA MET A 50 7.71 -7.24 5.12
C MET A 50 8.30 -7.00 3.74
N ILE A 51 7.45 -7.06 2.70
CA ILE A 51 7.83 -6.78 1.32
C ILE A 51 8.24 -5.30 1.18
N PHE A 52 7.39 -4.38 1.63
CA PHE A 52 7.69 -2.95 1.56
C PHE A 52 8.96 -2.59 2.34
N HIS A 53 9.13 -3.12 3.55
CA HIS A 53 10.34 -2.90 4.33
C HIS A 53 11.59 -3.39 3.61
N TRP A 54 11.53 -4.57 2.99
CA TRP A 54 12.66 -5.13 2.25
C TRP A 54 13.14 -4.21 1.12
N TYR A 55 12.21 -3.61 0.38
CA TYR A 55 12.50 -2.68 -0.71
C TYR A 55 13.01 -1.33 -0.19
N ARG A 56 12.39 -0.79 0.87
CA ARG A 56 12.83 0.45 1.53
C ARG A 56 14.29 0.36 1.97
N GLU A 57 14.65 -0.71 2.67
CA GLU A 57 16.02 -0.94 3.15
C GLU A 57 17.04 -1.14 2.01
N ARG A 58 16.59 -1.27 0.76
CA ARG A 58 17.42 -1.45 -0.44
C ARG A 58 17.42 -0.24 -1.36
N GLY A 59 16.99 0.91 -0.84
CA GLY A 59 17.02 2.18 -1.54
C GLY A 59 16.16 2.17 -2.80
N TYR A 60 15.00 1.51 -2.74
CA TYR A 60 13.95 1.75 -3.73
C TYR A 60 13.21 3.02 -3.36
N ASP A 61 12.72 3.74 -4.37
CA ASP A 61 11.94 4.95 -4.21
C ASP A 61 10.43 4.66 -4.15
N PHE A 62 10.00 3.54 -4.75
CA PHE A 62 8.61 3.11 -4.65
C PHE A 62 8.40 1.60 -4.84
N VAL A 63 7.28 1.11 -4.32
CA VAL A 63 6.78 -0.24 -4.59
C VAL A 63 5.28 -0.17 -4.82
N ALA A 64 4.82 -0.78 -5.90
CA ALA A 64 3.41 -1.03 -6.14
C ALA A 64 3.06 -2.46 -5.71
N MET A 65 2.07 -2.60 -4.83
CA MET A 65 1.58 -3.92 -4.41
C MET A 65 0.47 -4.35 -5.36
N SER A 66 0.74 -5.34 -6.20
CA SER A 66 -0.11 -5.74 -7.33
C SER A 66 -0.74 -7.10 -7.11
N ASP A 67 -1.26 -7.36 -5.92
CA ASP A 67 -1.96 -8.62 -5.63
C ASP A 67 -3.09 -8.88 -6.65
N HIS A 68 -3.37 -10.15 -6.92
CA HIS A 68 -4.35 -10.56 -7.93
C HIS A 68 -5.77 -10.10 -7.60
N ASN A 69 -6.34 -9.26 -8.48
CA ASN A 69 -7.73 -8.79 -8.45
C ASN A 69 -8.19 -8.23 -7.08
N VAL A 70 -7.27 -7.59 -6.34
CA VAL A 70 -7.55 -7.07 -5.00
C VAL A 70 -6.62 -5.90 -4.66
N LEU A 71 -7.17 -4.88 -4.01
CA LEU A 71 -6.40 -3.88 -3.29
C LEU A 71 -6.31 -4.27 -1.81
N GLN A 72 -5.23 -3.89 -1.12
CA GLN A 72 -5.02 -4.24 0.29
C GLN A 72 -5.85 -3.35 1.22
N GLU A 73 -7.17 -3.41 1.05
CA GLU A 73 -8.16 -2.60 1.74
C GLU A 73 -9.16 -3.48 2.52
N GLY A 74 -9.66 -2.95 3.63
CA GLY A 74 -10.57 -3.68 4.51
C GLY A 74 -9.88 -4.80 5.30
N GLU A 75 -10.68 -5.73 5.81
CA GLU A 75 -10.18 -6.83 6.63
C GLU A 75 -9.85 -8.05 5.78
N LYS A 76 -8.64 -8.59 5.97
CA LYS A 76 -8.25 -9.88 5.40
C LYS A 76 -7.59 -10.77 6.44
N TRP A 77 -8.27 -11.87 6.77
CA TRP A 77 -7.73 -12.92 7.63
C TRP A 77 -7.19 -14.08 6.81
N VAL A 78 -5.99 -14.57 7.15
CA VAL A 78 -5.37 -15.72 6.49
C VAL A 78 -4.94 -16.75 7.54
N ALA A 79 -5.40 -17.99 7.37
CA ALA A 79 -5.02 -19.10 8.25
C ALA A 79 -3.51 -19.35 8.23
N LEU A 80 -2.92 -19.66 9.39
CA LEU A 80 -1.50 -20.00 9.51
C LEU A 80 -1.11 -21.19 8.62
N GLU A 81 -2.00 -22.18 8.48
CA GLU A 81 -1.80 -23.31 7.57
C GLU A 81 -1.58 -22.86 6.12
N THR A 82 -2.36 -21.88 5.65
CA THR A 82 -2.22 -21.30 4.30
C THR A 82 -0.90 -20.56 4.16
N ILE A 83 -0.52 -19.76 5.16
CA ILE A 83 0.77 -19.05 5.18
C ILE A 83 1.92 -20.06 5.12
N HIS A 84 1.84 -21.16 5.88
CA HIS A 84 2.86 -22.21 5.88
C HIS A 84 2.95 -22.92 4.53
N LYS A 85 1.83 -23.25 3.89
CA LYS A 85 1.80 -23.88 2.56
C LYS A 85 2.44 -23.04 1.46
N ARG A 86 2.43 -21.71 1.60
CA ARG A 86 3.03 -20.78 0.62
C ARG A 86 4.53 -20.56 0.81
N GLN A 87 5.13 -21.11 1.86
CA GLN A 87 6.57 -20.98 2.09
C GLN A 87 7.36 -21.69 0.99
N LYS A 88 8.26 -20.95 0.34
CA LYS A 88 9.10 -21.47 -0.75
C LYS A 88 10.52 -21.85 -0.31
N ALA A 89 11.00 -21.33 0.80
CA ALA A 89 12.37 -21.52 1.26
C ALA A 89 12.42 -22.29 2.59
N VAL A 90 13.41 -23.18 2.71
CA VAL A 90 13.74 -23.84 3.98
C VAL A 90 14.38 -22.82 4.90
N GLY A 91 13.76 -22.50 6.04
CA GLY A 91 14.29 -21.51 6.98
C GLY A 91 13.21 -20.80 7.80
N ARG A 92 13.46 -19.54 8.16
CA ARG A 92 12.51 -18.72 8.93
C ARG A 92 11.23 -18.49 8.11
N THR A 93 10.10 -18.80 8.73
CA THR A 93 8.76 -18.59 8.17
C THR A 93 8.47 -17.09 8.00
N ALA A 94 7.47 -16.74 7.17
CA ALA A 94 6.98 -15.36 7.07
C ALA A 94 6.65 -14.77 8.46
N VAL A 95 5.95 -15.57 9.30
CA VAL A 95 5.61 -15.22 10.69
C VAL A 95 6.88 -14.96 11.51
N MET A 96 7.83 -15.90 11.54
CA MET A 96 9.06 -15.72 12.31
C MET A 96 9.88 -14.51 11.85
N LYS A 97 9.91 -14.20 10.55
CA LYS A 97 10.59 -13.01 10.03
C LYS A 97 9.89 -11.73 10.48
N ALA A 98 8.56 -11.68 10.41
CA ALA A 98 7.77 -10.53 10.84
C ALA A 98 7.85 -10.31 12.35
N GLU A 99 7.70 -11.36 13.15
CA GLU A 99 7.87 -11.29 14.61
C GLU A 99 9.27 -10.83 15.01
N ALA A 100 10.31 -11.26 14.29
CA ALA A 100 11.68 -10.85 14.58
C ALA A 100 11.94 -9.37 14.25
N LEU A 101 11.24 -8.81 13.25
CA LEU A 101 11.42 -7.43 12.81
C LEU A 101 10.53 -6.44 13.57
N TYR A 102 9.26 -6.77 13.74
CA TYR A 102 8.25 -5.86 14.30
C TYR A 102 7.77 -6.26 15.70
N GLY A 103 8.18 -7.43 16.20
CA GLY A 103 7.68 -7.99 17.45
C GLY A 103 6.40 -8.81 17.25
N LYS A 104 6.09 -9.65 18.25
CA LYS A 104 4.91 -10.52 18.20
C LYS A 104 3.59 -9.76 18.20
N ASP A 105 3.51 -8.71 19.01
CA ASP A 105 2.30 -7.90 19.17
C ASP A 105 1.94 -7.11 17.90
N TRP A 106 2.87 -7.00 16.95
CA TRP A 106 2.60 -6.38 15.67
C TRP A 106 1.68 -7.24 14.79
N LEU A 107 1.86 -8.56 14.82
CA LEU A 107 0.99 -9.47 14.07
C LEU A 107 -0.34 -9.63 14.79
N ARG A 108 -1.43 -9.42 14.07
CA ARG A 108 -2.79 -9.58 14.60
C ARG A 108 -3.21 -11.04 14.52
N HIS A 109 -2.80 -11.82 15.52
CA HIS A 109 -3.24 -13.21 15.67
C HIS A 109 -4.72 -13.27 16.04
N GLU A 110 -5.48 -14.09 15.32
CA GLU A 110 -6.90 -14.32 15.59
C GLU A 110 -7.29 -15.76 15.26
N THR A 111 -8.09 -16.38 16.13
CA THR A 111 -8.67 -17.70 15.92
C THR A 111 -10.09 -17.56 15.34
N ARG A 112 -10.33 -18.13 14.16
CA ARG A 112 -11.67 -18.19 13.53
C ARG A 112 -12.03 -19.65 13.24
N ASP A 113 -13.22 -20.07 13.67
CA ASP A 113 -13.73 -21.45 13.51
C ASP A 113 -12.72 -22.53 13.94
N GLY A 114 -12.02 -22.30 15.05
CA GLY A 114 -11.01 -23.21 15.60
C GLY A 114 -9.67 -23.25 14.83
N LYS A 115 -9.45 -22.33 13.88
CA LYS A 115 -8.20 -22.19 13.12
C LYS A 115 -7.49 -20.92 13.52
N GLU A 116 -6.19 -21.04 13.82
CA GLU A 116 -5.29 -19.91 14.02
C GLU A 116 -4.97 -19.22 12.69
N GLY A 117 -4.94 -17.90 12.69
CA GLY A 117 -4.56 -17.10 11.53
C GLY A 117 -4.12 -15.69 11.90
N ILE A 118 -3.81 -14.91 10.86
CA ILE A 118 -3.34 -13.53 10.97
C ILE A 118 -4.29 -12.63 10.19
N VAL A 119 -4.71 -11.53 10.79
CA VAL A 119 -5.33 -10.42 10.08
C VAL A 119 -4.23 -9.56 9.46
N LEU A 120 -4.13 -9.59 8.13
CA LEU A 120 -3.09 -8.89 7.36
C LEU A 120 -3.20 -7.37 7.51
N ARG A 121 -2.08 -6.67 7.31
CA ARG A 121 -2.07 -5.19 7.25
C ARG A 121 -2.63 -4.69 5.93
N THR A 122 -3.35 -3.59 5.99
CA THR A 122 -3.80 -2.86 4.80
C THR A 122 -2.65 -2.05 4.19
N LEU A 123 -2.83 -1.59 2.95
CA LEU A 123 -1.89 -0.65 2.33
C LEU A 123 -1.78 0.63 3.16
N GLU A 124 -2.89 1.16 3.67
CA GLU A 124 -2.91 2.37 4.49
C GLU A 124 -2.10 2.19 5.79
N GLU A 125 -2.27 1.06 6.49
CA GLU A 125 -1.48 0.74 7.69
C GLU A 125 0.01 0.63 7.35
N CYS A 126 0.35 0.03 6.20
CA CYS A 126 1.73 -0.05 5.72
C CYS A 126 2.29 1.33 5.37
N ARG A 127 1.51 2.22 4.75
CA ARG A 127 1.92 3.60 4.43
C ARG A 127 2.20 4.39 5.70
N ALA A 128 1.31 4.33 6.69
CA ALA A 128 1.51 4.98 7.97
C ALA A 128 2.81 4.55 8.68
N LEU A 129 3.23 3.29 8.49
CA LEU A 129 4.46 2.76 9.07
C LEU A 129 5.72 3.06 8.24
N LEU A 130 5.66 2.91 6.91
CA LEU A 130 6.84 2.76 6.06
C LEU A 130 7.00 3.87 5.03
N GLU A 131 5.93 4.53 4.61
CA GLU A 131 5.99 5.60 3.61
C GLU A 131 6.74 6.80 4.17
N LYS A 132 7.60 7.39 3.34
CA LYS A 132 8.34 8.60 3.68
C LYS A 132 8.30 9.54 2.48
N PRO A 133 7.49 10.62 2.54
CA PRO A 133 7.39 11.58 1.45
C PRO A 133 8.76 12.10 1.01
N GLY A 134 8.99 12.10 -0.30
CA GLY A 134 10.25 12.47 -0.92
C GLY A 134 11.31 11.35 -0.95
N GLU A 135 11.06 10.19 -0.35
CA GLU A 135 12.05 9.11 -0.24
C GLU A 135 11.53 7.72 -0.59
N PHE A 136 10.33 7.34 -0.12
CA PHE A 136 9.79 6.00 -0.37
C PHE A 136 8.26 6.02 -0.40
N TYR A 137 7.66 5.60 -1.52
CA TYR A 137 6.21 5.58 -1.72
C TYR A 137 5.66 4.17 -1.90
N LEU A 138 4.51 3.88 -1.30
CA LEU A 138 3.78 2.64 -1.52
C LEU A 138 2.56 2.96 -2.39
N LEU A 139 2.50 2.35 -3.57
CA LEU A 139 1.46 2.62 -4.55
C LEU A 139 0.37 1.53 -4.51
N PRO A 140 -0.92 1.90 -4.54
CA PRO A 140 -1.98 0.94 -4.77
C PRO A 140 -1.88 0.42 -6.20
N ALA A 141 -1.93 -0.90 -6.36
CA ALA A 141 -1.92 -1.55 -7.66
C ALA A 141 -2.69 -2.86 -7.60
N GLU A 142 -3.01 -3.40 -8.75
CA GLU A 142 -3.52 -4.76 -8.87
C GLU A 142 -2.89 -5.43 -10.10
N GLU A 143 -2.75 -6.75 -10.02
CA GLU A 143 -2.64 -7.56 -11.22
C GLU A 143 -4.04 -8.09 -11.54
N MET A 144 -4.69 -7.49 -12.54
CA MET A 144 -5.93 -8.03 -13.08
C MET A 144 -5.61 -9.35 -13.77
N SER A 145 -5.92 -10.46 -13.11
CA SER A 145 -5.84 -11.79 -13.70
C SER A 145 -7.18 -12.20 -14.29
N ASN A 146 -7.15 -12.58 -15.57
CA ASN A 146 -8.32 -13.00 -16.32
C ASN A 146 -7.95 -14.02 -17.39
N SER A 147 -8.91 -14.40 -18.23
CA SER A 147 -8.70 -15.19 -19.43
C SER A 147 -9.41 -14.58 -20.62
N GLY A 148 -8.76 -14.62 -21.79
CA GLY A 148 -9.35 -14.26 -23.08
C GLY A 148 -9.01 -15.31 -24.13
N GLN A 149 -9.98 -15.69 -24.97
CA GLN A 149 -9.83 -16.79 -25.94
C GLN A 149 -9.23 -18.08 -25.34
N LYS A 150 -9.64 -18.45 -24.11
CA LYS A 150 -9.13 -19.61 -23.33
C LYS A 150 -7.65 -19.53 -22.95
N LYS A 151 -7.02 -18.36 -23.04
CA LYS A 151 -5.63 -18.13 -22.60
C LYS A 151 -5.60 -17.18 -21.40
N PRO A 152 -4.67 -17.37 -20.44
CA PRO A 152 -4.53 -16.43 -19.34
C PRO A 152 -4.06 -15.07 -19.86
N ILE A 153 -4.68 -14.01 -19.36
CA ILE A 153 -4.31 -12.62 -19.62
C ILE A 153 -4.18 -11.93 -18.27
N HIS A 154 -3.01 -11.38 -18.01
CA HIS A 154 -2.70 -10.66 -16.79
C HIS A 154 -2.29 -9.24 -17.16
N ILE A 155 -2.94 -8.25 -16.53
CA ILE A 155 -2.68 -6.83 -16.77
C ILE A 155 -2.33 -6.20 -15.44
N ASN A 156 -1.14 -5.63 -15.35
CA ASN A 156 -0.70 -4.90 -14.17
C ASN A 156 -1.17 -3.45 -14.27
N ILE A 157 -1.83 -2.97 -13.23
CA ILE A 157 -2.49 -1.67 -13.24
C ILE A 157 -2.09 -0.92 -11.96
N LEU A 158 -1.62 0.32 -12.12
CA LEU A 158 -0.95 1.07 -11.07
C LEU A 158 -1.73 2.33 -10.71
N ASN A 159 -1.63 2.72 -9.44
CA ASN A 159 -2.20 3.95 -8.88
C ASN A 159 -3.72 4.06 -9.10
N LEU A 160 -4.42 2.98 -8.75
CA LEU A 160 -5.87 2.85 -8.83
C LEU A 160 -6.57 3.40 -7.59
N ASP A 161 -7.77 3.94 -7.78
CA ASP A 161 -8.69 4.26 -6.68
C ASP A 161 -9.52 3.06 -6.23
N SER A 162 -9.71 2.07 -7.11
CA SER A 162 -10.47 0.84 -6.83
C SER A 162 -10.07 -0.29 -7.78
N VAL A 163 -10.30 -1.54 -7.36
CA VAL A 163 -10.17 -2.75 -8.20
C VAL A 163 -10.95 -2.60 -9.51
N ILE A 164 -10.36 -3.03 -10.63
CA ILE A 164 -11.07 -3.12 -11.90
C ILE A 164 -11.52 -4.57 -12.10
N GLU A 165 -12.84 -4.77 -12.03
CA GLU A 165 -13.44 -6.09 -12.20
C GLU A 165 -13.19 -6.65 -13.62
N PRO A 166 -12.55 -7.83 -13.76
CA PRO A 166 -12.29 -8.41 -15.05
C PRO A 166 -13.58 -8.93 -15.72
N ILE A 167 -13.78 -8.57 -16.98
CA ILE A 167 -14.86 -9.12 -17.80
C ILE A 167 -14.38 -10.42 -18.44
N LYS A 168 -15.07 -11.54 -18.18
CA LYS A 168 -14.75 -12.82 -18.81
C LYS A 168 -15.30 -12.88 -20.23
N ASP A 169 -14.51 -13.40 -21.16
CA ASP A 169 -15.03 -13.86 -22.44
C ASP A 169 -16.03 -15.02 -22.20
N ASN A 170 -17.12 -15.04 -22.96
CA ASN A 170 -18.06 -16.17 -23.00
C ASN A 170 -17.43 -17.42 -23.62
#